data_AF-A0A914NUG7-F1
#
_entry.id   AF-A0A914NUG7-F1
#
_cell.length_a   1.000
_cell.length_b   1.000
_cell.length_c   1.000
_cell.angle_alpha   90.00
_cell.angle_beta   90.00
_cell.angle_gamma   90.00
#
_symmetry.space_group_name_H-M   'P 1'
#
loop_
_entity.id
_entity.type
_entity.pdbx_description
1 polymer ?
#
loop_
_entity_poly.entity_id
_entity_poly.type
_entity_poly.pdbx_seq_one_letter_code
_entity_poly.pdbx_strand_id
1 'polypeptide(L)'
;MSKLFRIIIIQRLQIQQTNILEGMALSFSRLTDTIHSIRNDISALIPQNDLDRDWQLAIRRLEICSLVFYISLLVATMLLFFFHDWYCYIGYNPCGQQNLNCPWLASDPSLTSCLN
;
A
#
# COMPACT_ATOMS: atom_id res chain seq x y z
N MET A 1 -13.50 -66.41 32.48
CA MET A 1 -12.43 -66.21 31.47
C MET A 1 -12.61 -64.98 30.56
N SER A 2 -13.83 -64.51 30.25
CA SER A 2 -14.06 -63.43 29.26
C SER A 2 -13.52 -62.03 29.64
N LYS A 3 -13.54 -61.62 30.92
CA LYS A 3 -13.14 -60.26 31.33
C LYS A 3 -11.65 -59.95 31.19
N LEU A 4 -10.78 -60.91 31.55
CA LEU A 4 -9.33 -60.77 31.45
C LEU A 4 -8.86 -60.63 29.99
N PHE A 5 -9.46 -61.38 29.08
CA PHE A 5 -9.15 -61.30 27.64
C PHE A 5 -9.51 -59.92 27.06
N ARG A 6 -10.66 -59.35 27.46
CA ARG A 6 -11.05 -57.99 27.06
C ARG A 6 -10.08 -56.92 27.57
N ILE A 7 -9.62 -57.03 28.81
CA ILE A 7 -8.65 -56.09 29.40
C ILE A 7 -7.32 -56.14 28.63
N ILE A 8 -6.81 -57.34 28.32
CA ILE A 8 -5.56 -57.51 27.56
C ILE A 8 -5.66 -56.91 26.16
N ILE A 9 -6.79 -57.09 25.46
CA ILE A 9 -7.00 -56.50 24.13
C ILE A 9 -7.02 -54.97 24.21
N ILE A 10 -7.76 -54.40 25.16
CA ILE A 10 -7.82 -52.93 25.33
C ILE A 10 -6.43 -52.36 25.63
N GLN A 11 -5.66 -53.01 26.50
CA GLN A 11 -4.31 -52.58 26.86
C GLN A 11 -3.34 -52.65 25.67
N ARG A 12 -3.40 -53.72 24.87
CA ARG A 12 -2.63 -53.83 23.61
C ARG A 12 -2.99 -52.73 22.62
N LEU A 13 -4.28 -52.40 22.49
CA LEU A 13 -4.75 -51.35 21.59
C LEU A 13 -4.22 -49.97 22.02
N GLN A 14 -4.24 -49.67 23.33
CA GLN A 14 -3.72 -48.41 23.87
C GLN A 14 -2.20 -48.27 23.68
N ILE A 15 -1.45 -49.37 23.87
CA ILE A 15 0.00 -49.40 23.63
C ILE A 15 0.30 -49.21 22.13
N GLN A 16 -0.49 -49.80 21.24
CA GLN A 16 -0.30 -49.60 19.81
C GLN A 16 -0.52 -48.14 19.41
N GLN A 17 -1.56 -47.48 19.94
CA GLN A 17 -1.85 -46.08 19.62
C GLN A 17 -0.75 -45.13 20.10
N THR A 18 -0.24 -45.33 21.31
CA THR A 18 0.85 -44.50 21.88
C THR A 18 2.13 -44.62 21.07
N ASN A 19 2.54 -45.84 20.70
CA ASN A 19 3.73 -46.04 19.86
C ASN A 19 3.62 -45.38 18.48
N ILE A 20 2.42 -45.39 17.87
CA ILE A 20 2.18 -44.72 16.58
C ILE A 20 2.29 -43.20 16.75
N LEU A 21 1.72 -42.65 17.81
CA LEU A 21 1.76 -41.21 18.08
C LEU A 21 3.19 -40.72 18.33
N GLU A 22 3.97 -41.46 19.11
CA GLU A 22 5.40 -41.17 19.34
C GLU A 22 6.21 -41.24 18.05
N GLY A 23 5.96 -42.27 17.22
CA GLY A 23 6.58 -42.38 15.90
C GLY A 23 6.26 -41.21 14.98
N MET A 24 5.00 -40.76 14.97
CA MET A 24 4.58 -39.57 14.22
C MET A 24 5.26 -38.30 14.74
N ALA A 25 5.29 -38.08 16.06
CA ALA A 25 5.94 -36.91 16.66
C ALA A 25 7.43 -36.83 16.30
N LEU A 26 8.15 -37.96 16.35
CA LEU A 26 9.56 -38.03 15.93
C LEU A 26 9.73 -37.72 14.45
N SER A 27 8.83 -38.22 13.60
CA SER A 27 8.88 -37.93 12.16
C SER A 27 8.60 -36.45 11.84
N PHE A 28 7.66 -35.82 12.53
CA PHE A 28 7.38 -34.38 12.40
C PHE A 28 8.55 -33.52 12.87
N SER A 29 9.20 -33.92 13.97
CA SER A 29 10.42 -33.24 14.45
C SER A 29 11.51 -33.26 13.37
N ARG A 30 11.79 -34.44 12.79
CA ARG A 30 12.78 -34.57 11.71
C ARG A 30 12.40 -33.77 10.45
N LEU A 31 11.12 -33.74 10.09
CA LEU A 31 10.64 -32.94 8.96
C LEU A 31 10.85 -31.45 9.21
N THR A 32 10.62 -30.99 10.44
CA THR A 32 10.83 -29.59 10.84
C THR A 32 12.31 -29.22 10.73
N ASP A 33 13.21 -30.08 11.21
CA ASP A 33 14.66 -29.89 11.06
C ASP A 33 15.08 -29.85 9.59
N THR A 34 14.52 -30.73 8.77
CA THR A 34 14.80 -30.78 7.32
C THR A 34 14.33 -29.50 6.62
N ILE A 35 13.13 -29.01 6.94
CA ILE A 35 12.58 -27.76 6.40
C ILE A 35 13.45 -26.57 6.82
N HIS A 36 13.91 -26.54 8.07
CA HIS A 36 14.83 -25.50 8.53
C HIS A 36 16.17 -25.54 7.80
N SER A 37 16.73 -26.73 7.56
CA SER A 37 17.95 -26.88 6.75
C SER A 37 17.75 -26.37 5.33
N ILE A 38 16.66 -26.78 4.65
CA ILE A 38 16.34 -26.31 3.30
C ILE A 38 16.17 -24.80 3.26
N ARG A 39 15.47 -24.21 4.24
CA ARG A 39 15.31 -22.76 4.33
C ARG A 39 16.65 -22.05 4.48
N ASN A 40 17.55 -22.60 5.29
CA ASN A 40 18.88 -22.04 5.47
C ASN A 40 19.70 -22.13 4.18
N ASP A 41 19.68 -23.28 3.50
CA ASP A 41 20.37 -23.49 2.22
C ASP A 41 19.83 -22.55 1.12
N ILE A 42 18.50 -22.38 1.05
CA ILE A 42 17.85 -21.43 0.13
C ILE A 42 18.21 -19.98 0.48
N SER A 43 18.22 -19.62 1.77
CA SER A 43 18.62 -18.28 2.20
C SER A 43 20.10 -17.99 1.98
N ALA A 44 20.95 -19.02 1.92
CA ALA A 44 22.35 -18.91 1.55
C ALA A 44 22.55 -18.82 0.03
N LEU A 45 21.67 -19.45 -0.76
CA LEU A 45 21.70 -19.39 -2.23
C LEU A 45 21.10 -18.11 -2.81
N ILE A 46 20.07 -17.55 -2.17
CA ILE A 46 19.46 -16.30 -2.56
C ILE A 46 20.26 -15.18 -1.88
N PRO A 47 20.97 -14.31 -2.61
CA PRO A 47 21.59 -13.14 -2.00
C PRO A 47 20.48 -12.27 -1.41
N GLN A 48 20.28 -12.37 -0.09
CA GLN A 48 19.29 -11.60 0.66
C GLN A 48 19.47 -10.09 0.43
N ASN A 49 20.72 -9.68 0.17
CA ASN A 49 21.09 -8.32 -0.22
C ASN A 49 20.48 -7.85 -1.55
N ASP A 50 20.26 -8.73 -2.54
CA ASP A 50 19.72 -8.28 -3.83
C ASP A 50 18.21 -8.03 -3.76
N LEU A 51 17.46 -8.84 -2.98
CA LEU A 51 16.03 -8.62 -2.73
C LEU A 51 15.76 -7.32 -2.00
N ASP A 52 16.49 -7.04 -0.91
CA ASP A 52 16.33 -5.79 -0.17
C ASP A 52 16.74 -4.58 -1.01
N ARG A 53 17.80 -4.70 -1.83
CA ARG A 53 18.23 -3.64 -2.74
C ARG A 53 17.20 -3.37 -3.83
N ASP A 54 16.61 -4.40 -4.40
CA ASP A 54 15.59 -4.27 -5.45
C ASP A 54 14.29 -3.67 -4.90
N TRP A 55 13.88 -4.05 -3.69
CA TRP A 55 12.73 -3.44 -3.01
C TRP A 55 12.99 -1.98 -2.65
N GLN A 56 14.18 -1.64 -2.15
CA GLN A 56 14.57 -0.25 -1.90
C GLN A 56 14.59 0.58 -3.19
N LEU A 57 15.06 0.00 -4.30
CA LEU A 57 15.06 0.66 -5.60
C LEU A 57 13.63 0.92 -6.10
N ALA A 58 12.73 -0.04 -5.93
CA ALA A 58 11.32 0.11 -6.28
C ALA A 58 10.63 1.21 -5.47
N ILE A 59 10.87 1.26 -4.15
CA ILE A 59 10.34 2.29 -3.26
C ILE A 59 10.86 3.68 -3.66
N ARG A 60 12.16 3.80 -3.94
CA ARG A 60 12.77 5.07 -4.37
C ARG A 60 12.21 5.57 -5.72
N ARG A 61 11.92 4.66 -6.65
CA ARG A 61 11.26 5.00 -7.92
C ARG A 61 9.82 5.49 -7.70
N LEU A 62 9.08 4.84 -6.81
CA LEU A 62 7.73 5.25 -6.42
C LEU A 62 7.71 6.64 -5.76
N GLU A 63 8.71 6.93 -4.92
CA GLU A 63 8.89 8.24 -4.29
C GLU A 63 9.14 9.36 -5.31
N ILE A 64 9.99 9.11 -6.31
CA ILE A 64 10.24 10.09 -7.39
C ILE A 64 8.97 10.29 -8.23
N CYS A 65 8.27 9.22 -8.59
CA CYS A 65 7.02 9.32 -9.35
C CYS A 65 5.94 10.10 -8.62
N SER A 66 5.76 9.86 -7.30
CA SER A 66 4.77 10.59 -6.51
C SER A 66 5.15 12.06 -6.34
N LEU A 67 6.45 12.37 -6.22
CA LEU A 67 6.95 13.75 -6.16
C LEU A 67 6.74 14.49 -7.48
N VAL A 68 7.04 13.86 -8.62
CA VAL A 68 6.78 14.46 -9.95
C VAL A 68 5.29 14.68 -10.16
N PHE A 69 4.44 13.73 -9.78
CA PHE A 69 2.98 13.88 -9.85
C PHE A 69 2.50 15.05 -9.01
N TYR A 70 3.00 15.19 -7.78
CA TYR A 70 2.65 16.28 -6.88
C TYR A 70 3.06 17.65 -7.44
N ILE A 71 4.29 17.80 -7.92
CA ILE A 71 4.75 19.04 -8.55
C ILE A 71 3.91 19.36 -9.80
N SER A 72 3.59 18.35 -10.61
CA SER A 72 2.74 18.52 -11.79
C SER A 72 1.35 19.02 -11.42
N LEU A 73 0.75 18.49 -10.35
CA LEU A 73 -0.53 18.98 -9.84
C LEU A 73 -0.43 20.42 -9.34
N LEU A 74 0.61 20.78 -8.60
CA LEU A 74 0.81 22.16 -8.14
C LEU A 74 0.91 23.12 -9.32
N VAL A 75 1.72 22.79 -10.33
CA VAL A 75 1.84 23.59 -11.55
C VAL A 75 0.50 23.68 -12.28
N ALA A 76 -0.22 22.57 -12.43
CA ALA A 76 -1.54 22.56 -13.06
C ALA A 76 -2.53 23.45 -12.30
N THR A 77 -2.56 23.38 -10.97
CA THR A 77 -3.41 24.26 -10.14
C THR A 77 -3.05 25.72 -10.29
N MET A 78 -1.74 26.06 -10.28
CA MET A 78 -1.30 27.44 -10.46
C MET A 78 -1.70 27.96 -11.83
N LEU A 79 -1.49 27.17 -12.89
CA LEU A 79 -1.94 27.51 -14.24
C LEU A 79 -3.45 27.67 -14.32
N LEU A 80 -4.23 26.83 -13.63
CA LEU A 80 -5.68 26.95 -13.59
C LEU A 80 -6.13 28.26 -12.95
N PHE A 81 -5.52 28.64 -11.82
CA PHE A 81 -5.78 29.91 -11.16
C PHE A 81 -5.41 31.10 -12.03
N PHE A 82 -4.21 31.09 -12.62
CA PHE A 82 -3.80 32.16 -13.54
C PHE A 82 -4.70 32.25 -14.77
N PHE A 83 -5.12 31.12 -15.34
CA PHE A 83 -6.03 31.11 -16.48
C PHE A 83 -7.41 31.64 -16.09
N HIS A 84 -7.92 31.26 -14.91
CA HIS A 84 -9.18 31.76 -14.38
C HIS A 84 -9.14 33.28 -14.15
N ASP A 85 -8.11 33.79 -13.48
CA ASP A 85 -7.92 35.22 -13.22
C ASP A 85 -7.70 36.01 -14.52
N TRP A 86 -6.94 35.45 -15.47
CA TRP A 86 -6.71 36.04 -16.79
C TRP A 86 -8.01 36.15 -17.60
N TYR A 87 -8.85 35.11 -17.60
CA TYR A 87 -10.17 35.14 -18.24
C TYR A 87 -11.08 36.19 -17.60
N CYS A 88 -11.00 36.34 -16.28
CA CYS A 88 -11.72 37.37 -15.55
C CYS A 88 -11.26 38.78 -15.90
N TYR A 89 -9.95 38.99 -16.09
CA TYR A 89 -9.39 40.28 -16.45
C TYR A 89 -9.69 40.70 -17.90
N ILE A 90 -9.61 39.79 -18.88
CA ILE A 90 -9.89 40.11 -20.30
C ILE A 90 -11.34 40.57 -20.51
N GLY A 91 -12.30 39.97 -19.80
CA GLY A 91 -13.71 40.31 -19.90
C GLY A 91 -14.18 41.39 -18.93
N TYR A 92 -13.27 42.02 -18.18
CA TYR A 92 -13.64 42.97 -17.13
C TYR A 92 -14.11 44.31 -17.73
N ASN A 93 -15.36 44.66 -17.44
CA ASN A 93 -15.91 45.99 -17.70
C ASN A 93 -16.10 46.74 -16.36
N PRO A 94 -15.26 47.73 -16.03
CA PRO A 94 -15.36 48.48 -14.77
C PRO A 94 -16.66 49.28 -14.64
N CYS A 95 -17.30 49.62 -15.75
CA CYS A 95 -18.50 50.47 -15.81
C CYS A 95 -19.82 49.67 -15.90
N GLY A 96 -19.74 48.33 -15.93
CA GLY A 96 -20.88 47.43 -16.13
C GLY A 96 -21.36 46.73 -14.85
N GLN A 97 -22.34 45.83 -14.98
CA GLN A 97 -22.77 44.97 -13.87
C GLN A 97 -21.66 43.98 -13.48
N GLN A 98 -21.68 43.55 -12.22
CA GLN A 98 -20.75 42.58 -11.67
C GLN A 98 -20.69 41.32 -12.55
N ASN A 99 -19.49 40.94 -13.00
CA ASN A 99 -19.32 39.75 -13.82
C ASN A 99 -19.62 38.51 -12.96
N LEU A 100 -20.71 37.79 -13.28
CA LEU A 100 -21.15 36.57 -12.59
C LEU A 100 -20.09 35.46 -12.62
N ASN A 101 -19.15 35.51 -13.56
CA ASN A 101 -18.05 34.56 -13.65
C ASN A 101 -16.94 34.83 -12.62
N CYS A 102 -16.86 36.06 -12.09
CA CYS A 102 -15.73 36.52 -11.27
C CYS A 102 -16.18 37.42 -10.10
N PRO A 103 -16.89 36.88 -9.10
CA PRO A 103 -17.54 37.66 -8.05
C PRO A 103 -16.57 38.43 -7.11
N TRP A 104 -15.29 38.04 -7.06
CA TRP A 104 -14.26 38.73 -6.28
C TRP A 104 -13.69 39.98 -6.97
N LEU A 105 -13.93 40.14 -8.27
CA LEU A 105 -13.46 41.29 -9.05
C LEU A 105 -14.57 42.35 -9.05
N ALA A 106 -14.54 43.24 -8.05
CA ALA A 106 -15.56 44.26 -7.87
C ALA A 106 -15.62 45.22 -9.07
N SER A 107 -16.83 45.53 -9.54
CA SER A 107 -17.03 46.69 -10.42
C SER A 107 -16.97 47.95 -9.57
N ASP A 108 -16.16 48.92 -9.99
CA ASP A 108 -16.11 50.23 -9.36
C ASP A 108 -16.70 51.27 -10.32
N PRO A 109 -18.02 51.53 -10.23
CA PRO A 109 -18.71 52.48 -11.10
C PRO A 109 -18.33 53.94 -10.79
N SER A 110 -17.53 54.21 -9.77
CA SER A 110 -17.06 55.56 -9.41
C SER A 110 -15.78 55.98 -10.15
N LEU A 111 -15.17 55.08 -10.94
CA LEU A 111 -14.03 55.42 -11.77
C LEU A 111 -14.39 56.53 -12.76
N THR A 112 -13.56 57.58 -12.83
CA THR A 112 -13.75 58.76 -13.69
C THR A 112 -13.88 58.39 -15.18
N SER A 113 -13.32 57.25 -15.60
CA SER A 113 -13.45 56.68 -16.95
C SER A 113 -14.87 56.17 -17.29
N CYS A 114 -15.74 56.01 -16.30
CA CYS A 114 -17.13 55.55 -16.45
C CYS A 114 -18.17 56.70 -16.36
N LEU A 115 -17.73 57.93 -16.07
CA LEU A 115 -18.57 59.10 -15.85
C LEU A 115 -18.63 60.06 -17.05
N ASN A 116 -18.18 59.61 -18.22
CA ASN A 116 -18.14 60.41 -19.46
C ASN A 116 -19.03 59.81 -20.53
#